data_AF-A0A960UED1-F1
#
_entry.id   AF-A0A960UED1-F1
#
_cell.length_a   1.000
_cell.length_b   1.000
_cell.length_c   1.000
_cell.angle_alpha   90.00
_cell.angle_beta   90.00
_cell.angle_gamma   90.00
#
_symmetry.space_group_name_H-M   'P 1'
#
loop_
_entity.id
_entity.type
_entity.pdbx_description
1 polymer ?
#
loop_
_entity_poly.entity_id
_entity_poly.type
_entity_poly.pdbx_seq_one_letter_code
_entity_poly.pdbx_strand_id
1 'polypeptide(L)'
;MRRLAIPFVALVCACAPAPAPLPPVERLIVFDDNVIAFVPADSTRYATASVDTRDAGRVLVRPHEFPPRLRNVPLRITAHVATRPIPQDIQHVHDPWDRAGSVRLQPPTGPAVELLKFITAYGGATEHTADVSWARPLLRGHVDFEATVDTWSDPGWRLDFTLTLAPDPGADDPDWALPLFCEDAITRVAMDAGTIDCPVEIPQDVGRVELLLFTSGHCTDGRGADEFETRDHVVTVDGREVLRLRPWRDDCGRFRAINPYCRRWSDGSWSSDYSRSGWCPGDQVAPLREDLSAALPPGPHALAYRIEGIRPADADGNYGYWRSSAVLIGWRR
;
A
#
# COMPACT_ATOMS: atom_id res chain seq x y z
N MET A 1 31.36 -42.09 -68.29
CA MET A 1 30.54 -42.23 -67.07
C MET A 1 31.13 -41.34 -65.98
N ARG A 2 30.53 -40.18 -65.69
CA ARG A 2 30.95 -39.27 -64.60
C ARG A 2 30.23 -39.68 -63.31
N ARG A 3 30.96 -39.95 -62.23
CA ARG A 3 30.39 -40.20 -60.89
C ARG A 3 30.23 -38.86 -60.16
N LEU A 4 29.00 -38.56 -59.74
CA LEU A 4 28.66 -37.44 -58.86
C LEU A 4 29.05 -37.81 -57.42
N ALA A 5 29.80 -36.95 -56.74
CA ALA A 5 30.03 -37.04 -55.30
C ALA A 5 29.06 -36.07 -54.59
N ILE A 6 28.24 -36.58 -53.69
CA ILE A 6 27.34 -35.80 -52.83
C ILE A 6 28.05 -35.62 -51.47
N PRO A 7 28.24 -34.40 -50.97
CA PRO A 7 28.82 -34.20 -49.65
C PRO A 7 27.78 -34.47 -48.57
N PHE A 8 28.16 -35.28 -47.59
CA PHE A 8 27.38 -35.52 -46.38
C PHE A 8 27.59 -34.33 -45.42
N VAL A 9 26.54 -33.54 -45.19
CA VAL A 9 26.55 -32.51 -44.13
C VAL A 9 26.04 -33.16 -42.85
N ALA A 10 26.93 -33.36 -41.87
CA ALA A 10 26.55 -33.80 -40.55
C ALA A 10 25.95 -32.62 -39.77
N LEU A 11 24.64 -32.65 -39.53
CA LEU A 11 23.95 -31.69 -38.68
C LEU A 11 24.24 -32.05 -37.21
N VAL A 12 25.18 -31.34 -36.58
CA VAL A 12 25.42 -31.46 -35.14
C VAL A 12 24.32 -30.69 -34.42
N CYS A 13 23.31 -31.41 -33.93
CA CYS A 13 22.27 -30.84 -33.08
C CYS A 13 22.87 -30.58 -31.70
N ALA A 14 23.35 -29.37 -31.46
CA ALA A 14 23.77 -28.95 -30.13
C ALA A 14 22.52 -28.85 -29.24
N CYS A 15 22.32 -29.81 -28.33
CA CYS A 15 21.36 -29.67 -27.25
C CYS A 15 21.76 -28.43 -26.43
N ALA A 16 20.90 -27.42 -26.40
CA ALA A 16 21.05 -26.31 -25.46
C ALA A 16 21.11 -26.90 -24.04
N PRO A 17 22.02 -26.41 -23.17
CA PRO A 17 22.06 -26.86 -21.79
C PRO A 17 20.70 -26.60 -21.12
N ALA A 18 20.26 -27.52 -20.27
CA ALA A 18 19.04 -27.35 -19.50
C ALA A 18 19.11 -26.03 -18.72
N PRO A 19 18.01 -25.24 -18.67
CA PRO A 19 18.01 -24.00 -17.90
C PRO A 19 18.37 -24.29 -16.45
N ALA A 20 19.16 -23.41 -15.85
CA ALA A 20 19.53 -23.53 -14.44
C ALA A 20 18.26 -23.57 -13.57
N PRO A 21 18.26 -24.36 -12.48
CA PRO A 21 17.11 -24.40 -11.57
C PRO A 21 16.84 -23.02 -10.99
N LEU A 22 15.57 -22.66 -10.87
CA LEU A 22 15.17 -21.38 -10.27
C LEU A 22 15.62 -21.31 -8.80
N PRO A 23 15.92 -20.11 -8.28
CA PRO A 23 16.17 -19.93 -6.86
C PRO A 23 14.99 -20.44 -6.02
N PRO A 24 15.21 -20.79 -4.73
CA PRO A 24 14.11 -21.11 -3.84
C PRO A 24 13.24 -19.87 -3.55
N VAL A 25 11.97 -20.12 -3.20
CA VAL A 25 11.07 -19.08 -2.66
C VAL A 25 11.62 -18.59 -1.32
N GLU A 26 11.71 -17.28 -1.17
CA GLU A 26 12.16 -16.62 0.05
C GLU A 26 10.99 -16.01 0.80
N ARG A 27 10.92 -16.26 2.11
CA ARG A 27 9.91 -15.67 3.00
C ARG A 27 10.59 -14.78 4.01
N LEU A 28 10.33 -13.49 3.90
CA LEU A 28 10.76 -12.48 4.86
C LEU A 28 9.61 -12.23 5.84
N ILE A 29 9.69 -12.83 7.02
CA ILE A 29 8.83 -12.50 8.15
C ILE A 29 9.33 -11.17 8.71
N VAL A 30 8.49 -10.15 8.66
CA VAL A 30 8.80 -8.79 9.11
C VAL A 30 8.24 -8.55 10.50
N PHE A 31 6.94 -8.73 10.64
CA PHE A 31 6.25 -8.67 11.93
C PHE A 31 5.62 -10.03 12.19
N ASP A 32 5.75 -10.51 13.42
CA ASP A 32 5.26 -11.82 13.88
C ASP A 32 4.62 -11.63 15.26
N ASP A 33 3.29 -11.61 15.27
CA ASP A 33 2.46 -11.38 16.44
C ASP A 33 2.78 -10.11 17.24
N ASN A 34 3.34 -9.08 16.58
CA ASN A 34 3.74 -7.83 17.22
C ASN A 34 2.51 -7.01 17.66
N VAL A 35 2.60 -6.38 18.84
CA VAL A 35 1.51 -5.56 19.38
C VAL A 35 1.65 -4.11 18.91
N ILE A 36 0.57 -3.57 18.33
CA ILE A 36 0.38 -2.15 18.07
C ILE A 36 -0.57 -1.59 19.13
N ALA A 37 -0.20 -0.50 19.78
CA ALA A 37 -0.94 0.07 20.91
C ALA A 37 -0.74 1.59 20.99
N PHE A 38 -1.43 2.23 21.92
CA PHE A 38 -1.21 3.64 22.26
C PHE A 38 -0.91 3.79 23.76
N VAL A 39 0.36 4.00 24.06
CA VAL A 39 0.92 4.12 25.40
C VAL A 39 1.75 5.41 25.49
N PRO A 40 1.10 6.58 25.71
CA PRO A 40 1.78 7.88 25.69
C PRO A 40 2.95 8.01 26.67
N ALA A 41 2.87 7.29 27.79
CA ALA A 41 3.90 7.30 28.82
C ALA A 41 5.15 6.49 28.45
N ASP A 42 5.03 5.55 27.51
CA ASP A 42 6.11 4.64 27.12
C ASP A 42 5.84 4.03 25.74
N SER A 43 6.37 4.66 24.69
CA SER A 43 6.22 4.13 23.33
C SER A 43 6.88 2.76 23.16
N THR A 44 7.87 2.41 24.00
CA THR A 44 8.70 1.20 23.88
C THR A 44 8.14 -0.02 24.58
N ARG A 45 7.00 0.12 25.28
CA ARG A 45 6.39 -0.95 26.10
C ARG A 45 6.23 -2.30 25.39
N TYR A 46 5.94 -2.28 24.08
CA TYR A 46 5.76 -3.48 23.25
C TYR A 46 6.87 -3.68 22.22
N ALA A 47 7.96 -2.92 22.30
CA ALA A 47 9.13 -3.13 21.45
C ALA A 47 9.74 -4.51 21.73
N THR A 48 10.38 -5.08 20.71
CA THR A 48 11.10 -6.35 20.79
C THR A 48 12.54 -6.15 20.35
N ALA A 49 13.39 -7.18 20.46
CA ALA A 49 14.79 -7.08 20.03
C ALA A 49 14.95 -6.73 18.53
N SER A 50 13.94 -6.98 17.69
CA SER A 50 14.01 -6.74 16.24
C SER A 50 12.93 -5.78 15.71
N VAL A 51 12.08 -5.24 16.58
CA VAL A 51 10.98 -4.34 16.20
C VAL A 51 10.91 -3.22 17.22
N ASP A 52 11.25 -2.02 16.79
CA ASP A 52 11.08 -0.80 17.56
C ASP A 52 9.66 -0.25 17.41
N THR A 53 9.32 0.70 18.26
CA THR A 53 8.00 1.35 18.26
C THR A 53 8.12 2.86 18.37
N ARG A 54 7.33 3.59 17.56
CA ARG A 54 7.23 5.05 17.52
C ARG A 54 5.77 5.49 17.73
N ASP A 55 5.54 6.80 17.83
CA ASP A 55 4.20 7.40 18.03
C ASP A 55 3.41 6.73 19.17
N ALA A 56 3.99 6.74 20.37
CA ALA A 56 3.40 6.09 21.55
C ALA A 56 3.05 4.60 21.35
N GLY A 57 3.70 3.89 20.42
CA GLY A 57 3.45 2.47 20.16
C GLY A 57 2.57 2.18 18.94
N ARG A 58 2.08 3.22 18.24
CA ARG A 58 1.16 3.09 17.09
C ARG A 58 1.87 2.74 15.78
N VAL A 59 3.18 2.92 15.75
CA VAL A 59 4.03 2.62 14.59
C VAL A 59 5.06 1.58 14.99
N LEU A 60 5.00 0.39 14.38
CA LEU A 60 6.08 -0.60 14.45
C LEU A 60 7.13 -0.26 13.41
N VAL A 61 8.40 -0.45 13.76
CA VAL A 61 9.52 -0.22 12.84
C VAL A 61 10.48 -1.39 12.88
N ARG A 62 10.81 -1.94 11.71
CA ARG A 62 11.82 -2.99 11.56
C ARG A 62 12.78 -2.64 10.42
N PRO A 63 14.04 -2.32 10.74
CA PRO A 63 15.07 -2.15 9.72
C PRO A 63 15.35 -3.45 8.97
N HIS A 64 15.61 -3.35 7.67
CA HIS A 64 15.96 -4.49 6.82
C HIS A 64 16.97 -4.09 5.74
N GLU A 65 17.93 -4.98 5.48
CA GLU A 65 18.91 -4.83 4.40
C GLU A 65 18.61 -5.85 3.30
N PHE A 66 18.10 -5.38 2.16
CA PHE A 66 17.82 -6.25 1.03
C PHE A 66 19.11 -6.68 0.31
N PRO A 67 19.33 -7.99 0.08
CA PRO A 67 20.56 -8.46 -0.52
C PRO A 67 20.64 -8.04 -2.00
N PRO A 68 21.83 -7.66 -2.51
CA PRO A 68 22.01 -7.20 -3.89
C PRO A 68 21.52 -8.19 -4.96
N ARG A 69 21.45 -9.48 -4.65
CA ARG A 69 21.01 -10.55 -5.54
C ARG A 69 19.56 -10.40 -6.04
N LEU A 70 18.68 -9.71 -5.30
CA LEU A 70 17.29 -9.52 -5.70
C LEU A 70 17.11 -8.58 -6.90
N ARG A 71 18.16 -7.81 -7.27
CA ARG A 71 18.07 -6.80 -8.34
C ARG A 71 17.85 -7.39 -9.73
N ASN A 72 18.39 -8.58 -9.99
CA ASN A 72 18.48 -9.16 -11.34
C ASN A 72 17.61 -10.41 -11.50
N VAL A 73 16.74 -10.69 -10.55
CA VAL A 73 15.83 -11.82 -10.58
C VAL A 73 14.42 -11.25 -10.75
N PRO A 74 13.72 -11.60 -11.84
CA PRO A 74 12.28 -11.37 -11.95
C PRO A 74 11.56 -12.11 -10.82
N LEU A 75 10.69 -11.41 -10.08
CA LEU A 75 10.12 -11.92 -8.84
C LEU A 75 8.64 -11.62 -8.78
N ARG A 76 7.84 -12.64 -8.46
CA ARG A 76 6.53 -12.42 -7.87
C ARG A 76 6.71 -12.09 -6.40
N ILE A 77 6.30 -10.89 -6.01
CA ILE A 77 6.38 -10.43 -4.62
C ILE A 77 4.97 -10.35 -4.06
N THR A 78 4.69 -11.20 -3.08
CA THR A 78 3.39 -11.26 -2.42
C THR A 78 3.52 -10.75 -0.99
N ALA A 79 2.76 -9.70 -0.67
CA ALA A 79 2.64 -9.17 0.67
C ALA A 79 1.43 -9.79 1.37
N HIS A 80 1.65 -10.26 2.59
CA HIS A 80 0.63 -10.82 3.45
C HIS A 80 0.61 -10.07 4.77
N VAL A 81 -0.57 -9.57 5.16
CA VAL A 81 -0.79 -8.93 6.46
C VAL A 81 -1.95 -9.60 7.16
N ALA A 82 -1.82 -9.84 8.46
CA ALA A 82 -2.92 -10.25 9.30
C ALA A 82 -3.02 -9.31 10.50
N THR A 83 -4.24 -8.92 10.85
CA THR A 83 -4.51 -8.15 12.07
C THR A 83 -5.47 -8.91 12.96
N ARG A 84 -5.16 -8.99 14.25
CA ARG A 84 -5.97 -9.70 15.24
C ARG A 84 -6.31 -8.78 16.41
N PRO A 85 -7.58 -8.68 16.81
CA PRO A 85 -7.97 -7.92 18.00
C PRO A 85 -7.42 -8.62 19.25
N ILE A 86 -7.08 -7.84 20.28
CA ILE A 86 -6.63 -8.40 21.56
C ILE A 86 -7.85 -8.49 22.50
N PRO A 87 -8.23 -9.69 22.98
CA PRO A 87 -9.34 -9.86 23.90
C PRO A 87 -9.07 -9.19 25.26
N GLN A 88 -10.06 -8.50 25.80
CA GLN A 88 -10.11 -8.09 27.21
C GLN A 88 -10.64 -9.22 28.09
N ASP A 89 -11.70 -9.86 27.61
CA ASP A 89 -12.36 -11.00 28.23
C ASP A 89 -13.05 -11.85 27.14
N ILE A 90 -13.95 -12.75 27.52
CA ILE A 90 -14.66 -13.64 26.58
C ILE A 90 -15.68 -12.91 25.68
N GLN A 91 -16.08 -11.69 26.02
CA GLN A 91 -17.08 -10.89 25.32
C GLN A 91 -16.51 -9.62 24.69
N HIS A 92 -15.36 -9.10 25.14
CA HIS A 92 -14.85 -7.79 24.76
C HIS A 92 -13.41 -7.84 24.21
N VAL A 93 -13.08 -6.86 23.37
CA VAL A 93 -11.73 -6.61 22.85
C VAL A 93 -11.27 -5.20 23.23
N HIS A 94 -9.97 -4.98 23.26
CA HIS A 94 -9.41 -3.68 23.65
C HIS A 94 -9.65 -2.56 22.64
N ASP A 95 -9.70 -2.88 21.35
CA ASP A 95 -10.01 -1.93 20.29
C ASP A 95 -11.14 -2.48 19.41
N PRO A 96 -12.40 -2.07 19.66
CA PRO A 96 -13.55 -2.54 18.90
C PRO A 96 -13.79 -1.76 17.60
N TRP A 97 -12.93 -0.79 17.27
CA TRP A 97 -13.14 0.16 16.19
C TRP A 97 -12.47 -0.26 14.88
N ASP A 98 -12.99 0.26 13.77
CA ASP A 98 -12.42 0.16 12.42
C ASP A 98 -11.32 1.20 12.22
N ARG A 99 -10.08 0.79 12.47
CA ARG A 99 -8.89 1.64 12.40
C ARG A 99 -8.27 1.58 11.03
N ALA A 100 -7.88 2.74 10.52
CA ALA A 100 -7.07 2.78 9.32
C ALA A 100 -5.62 2.33 9.63
N GLY A 101 -5.10 1.44 8.79
CA GLY A 101 -3.77 0.85 8.95
C GLY A 101 -3.01 0.75 7.64
N SER A 102 -1.70 0.57 7.75
CA SER A 102 -0.80 0.51 6.61
C SER A 102 0.44 -0.32 6.93
N VAL A 103 1.00 -0.98 5.91
CA VAL A 103 2.39 -1.46 5.93
C VAL A 103 3.16 -0.75 4.83
N ARG A 104 4.28 -0.13 5.20
CA ARG A 104 5.07 0.76 4.36
C ARG A 104 6.53 0.35 4.32
N LEU A 105 7.18 0.72 3.22
CA LEU A 105 8.63 0.81 3.13
C LEU A 105 9.02 2.28 3.30
N GLN A 106 9.83 2.59 4.30
CA GLN A 106 10.47 3.88 4.45
C GLN A 106 11.89 3.78 3.88
N PRO A 107 12.15 4.32 2.67
CA PRO A 107 13.50 4.39 2.13
C PRO A 107 14.37 5.37 2.95
N PRO A 108 15.72 5.30 2.84
CA PRO A 108 16.60 6.23 3.55
C PRO A 108 16.38 7.70 3.17
N THR A 109 15.88 7.94 1.97
CA THR A 109 15.53 9.27 1.46
C THR A 109 14.20 9.24 0.72
N GLY A 110 13.42 10.31 0.85
CA GLY A 110 12.11 10.44 0.21
C GLY A 110 10.95 9.92 1.07
N PRO A 111 9.72 10.00 0.56
CA PRO A 111 8.53 9.60 1.29
C PRO A 111 8.43 8.08 1.44
N ALA A 112 7.70 7.65 2.46
CA ALA A 112 7.31 6.25 2.63
C ALA A 112 6.50 5.75 1.43
N VAL A 113 6.54 4.45 1.18
CA VAL A 113 5.80 3.76 0.12
C VAL A 113 4.86 2.74 0.74
N GLU A 114 3.56 2.93 0.54
CA GLU A 114 2.53 2.03 1.05
C GLU A 114 2.50 0.74 0.21
N LEU A 115 2.91 -0.40 0.81
CA LEU A 115 2.79 -1.71 0.19
C LEU A 115 1.38 -2.27 0.33
N LEU A 116 0.80 -2.06 1.52
CA LEU A 116 -0.56 -2.43 1.86
C LEU A 116 -1.21 -1.30 2.64
N LYS A 117 -2.45 -1.00 2.28
CA LYS A 117 -3.37 -0.16 3.05
C LYS A 117 -4.57 -1.01 3.42
N PHE A 118 -5.05 -0.89 4.65
CA PHE A 118 -6.20 -1.66 5.11
C PHE A 118 -6.98 -0.90 6.17
N ILE A 119 -8.20 -1.35 6.42
CA ILE A 119 -8.99 -0.90 7.56
C ILE A 119 -9.29 -2.13 8.41
N THR A 120 -9.00 -2.07 9.70
CA THR A 120 -9.34 -3.16 10.62
C THR A 120 -10.86 -3.37 10.62
N ALA A 121 -11.29 -4.59 10.88
CA ALA A 121 -12.70 -4.82 11.17
C ALA A 121 -13.05 -4.25 12.55
N TYR A 122 -14.34 -4.03 12.83
CA TYR A 122 -14.82 -3.69 14.17
C TYR A 122 -14.58 -4.86 15.14
N GLY A 123 -13.41 -4.86 15.78
CA GLY A 123 -12.95 -5.87 16.74
C GLY A 123 -12.91 -7.30 16.19
N GLY A 124 -12.73 -7.47 14.87
CA GLY A 124 -12.59 -8.77 14.23
C GLY A 124 -11.22 -8.93 13.57
N ALA A 125 -10.81 -10.18 13.35
CA ALA A 125 -9.54 -10.49 12.70
C ALA A 125 -9.65 -10.35 11.17
N THR A 126 -8.59 -9.89 10.53
CA THR A 126 -8.49 -9.77 9.08
C THR A 126 -7.19 -10.37 8.57
N GLU A 127 -7.22 -10.82 7.32
CA GLU A 127 -6.07 -11.34 6.60
C GLU A 127 -6.16 -10.89 5.14
N HIS A 128 -5.11 -10.23 4.66
CA HIS A 128 -5.05 -9.71 3.29
C HIS A 128 -3.77 -10.15 2.61
N THR A 129 -3.91 -10.50 1.33
CA THR A 129 -2.80 -10.81 0.44
C THR A 129 -2.88 -9.87 -0.76
N ALA A 130 -1.76 -9.26 -1.14
CA ALA A 130 -1.65 -8.49 -2.36
C ALA A 130 -0.38 -8.82 -3.13
N ASP A 131 -0.47 -8.73 -4.45
CA ASP A 131 0.68 -8.67 -5.32
C ASP A 131 1.30 -7.27 -5.24
N VAL A 132 2.54 -7.21 -4.77
CA VAL A 132 3.34 -5.99 -4.65
C VAL A 132 4.61 -6.07 -5.49
N SER A 133 4.61 -6.87 -6.56
CA SER A 133 5.71 -6.95 -7.52
C SER A 133 6.11 -5.59 -8.10
N TRP A 134 5.16 -4.65 -8.17
CA TRP A 134 5.43 -3.27 -8.55
C TRP A 134 6.48 -2.57 -7.67
N ALA A 135 6.65 -2.99 -6.42
CA ALA A 135 7.61 -2.42 -5.47
C ALA A 135 9.03 -2.97 -5.65
N ARG A 136 9.26 -3.92 -6.57
CA ARG A 136 10.58 -4.55 -6.79
C ARG A 136 11.74 -3.55 -6.92
N PRO A 137 11.64 -2.43 -7.68
CA PRO A 137 12.73 -1.46 -7.77
C PRO A 137 13.12 -0.80 -6.43
N LEU A 138 12.25 -0.87 -5.43
CA LEU A 138 12.42 -0.30 -4.09
C LEU A 138 13.02 -1.30 -3.09
N LEU A 139 12.98 -2.60 -3.36
CA LEU A 139 13.51 -3.64 -2.47
C LEU A 139 15.04 -3.77 -2.58
N ARG A 140 15.76 -2.68 -2.29
CA ARG A 140 17.22 -2.58 -2.46
C ARG A 140 17.88 -1.84 -1.30
N GLY A 141 18.98 -2.39 -0.82
CA GLY A 141 19.75 -1.78 0.26
C GLY A 141 18.95 -1.70 1.55
N HIS A 142 19.28 -0.71 2.37
CA HIS A 142 18.62 -0.45 3.63
C HIS A 142 17.23 0.17 3.44
N VAL A 143 16.23 -0.37 4.13
CA VAL A 143 14.90 0.21 4.29
C VAL A 143 14.39 -0.05 5.70
N ASP A 144 13.50 0.82 6.19
CA ASP A 144 12.69 0.52 7.37
C ASP A 144 11.32 0.00 6.92
N PHE A 145 10.90 -1.16 7.42
CA PHE A 145 9.49 -1.54 7.35
C PHE A 145 8.74 -0.84 8.46
N GLU A 146 7.63 -0.17 8.12
CA GLU A 146 6.77 0.47 9.09
C GLU A 146 5.35 -0.11 9.01
N ALA A 147 4.79 -0.53 10.13
CA ALA A 147 3.38 -0.90 10.22
C ALA A 147 2.63 0.03 11.17
N THR A 148 1.48 0.53 10.73
CA THR A 148 0.65 1.44 11.52
C THR A 148 -0.76 0.90 11.64
N VAL A 149 -1.37 1.12 12.81
CA VAL A 149 -2.81 1.08 13.02
C VAL A 149 -3.16 2.30 13.84
N ASP A 150 -4.16 3.08 13.41
CA ASP A 150 -4.61 4.30 14.09
C ASP A 150 -5.40 4.01 15.39
N THR A 151 -4.80 3.20 16.27
CA THR A 151 -5.38 2.79 17.54
C THR A 151 -5.07 3.79 18.64
N TRP A 152 -6.03 4.00 19.54
CA TRP A 152 -5.86 4.79 20.76
C TRP A 152 -6.02 3.92 22.02
N SER A 153 -5.89 2.60 21.86
CA SER A 153 -6.07 1.60 22.90
C SER A 153 -4.74 1.00 23.37
N ASP A 154 -4.67 0.60 24.64
CA ASP A 154 -3.58 -0.18 25.21
C ASP A 154 -4.09 -1.49 25.84
N PRO A 155 -3.68 -2.66 25.30
CA PRO A 155 -3.10 -2.82 23.96
C PRO A 155 -4.14 -2.53 22.86
N GLY A 156 -3.72 -2.40 21.60
CA GLY A 156 -4.63 -2.24 20.47
C GLY A 156 -4.83 -3.56 19.71
N TRP A 157 -3.91 -3.83 18.79
CA TRP A 157 -3.98 -4.92 17.81
C TRP A 157 -2.71 -5.76 17.82
N ARG A 158 -2.81 -7.00 17.35
CA ARG A 158 -1.66 -7.81 16.93
C ARG A 158 -1.53 -7.76 15.42
N LEU A 159 -0.31 -7.65 14.90
CA LEU A 159 -0.03 -7.56 13.48
C LEU A 159 1.06 -8.56 13.07
N ASP A 160 0.75 -9.34 12.04
CA ASP A 160 1.72 -10.12 11.28
C ASP A 160 1.95 -9.46 9.92
N PHE A 161 3.19 -9.48 9.43
CA PHE A 161 3.49 -9.10 8.06
C PHE A 161 4.60 -9.97 7.48
N THR A 162 4.34 -10.55 6.30
CA THR A 162 5.31 -11.37 5.57
C THR A 162 5.38 -10.92 4.11
N LEU A 163 6.60 -10.78 3.59
CA LEU A 163 6.84 -10.73 2.15
C LEU A 163 7.30 -12.10 1.66
N THR A 164 6.67 -12.60 0.61
CA THR A 164 7.08 -13.81 -0.10
C THR A 164 7.64 -13.42 -1.46
N LEU A 165 8.90 -13.76 -1.74
CA LEU A 165 9.61 -13.47 -2.98
C LEU A 165 9.82 -14.79 -3.71
N ALA A 166 9.07 -15.00 -4.79
CA ALA A 166 9.14 -16.20 -5.61
C ALA A 166 9.72 -15.86 -6.99
N PRO A 167 10.78 -16.55 -7.46
CA PRO A 167 11.28 -16.36 -8.83
C PRO A 167 10.18 -16.59 -9.86
N ASP A 168 9.98 -15.60 -10.73
CA ASP A 168 8.97 -15.63 -11.78
C ASP A 168 9.58 -15.09 -13.07
N PRO A 169 10.25 -15.93 -13.89
CA PRO A 169 10.93 -15.51 -15.12
C PRO A 169 10.02 -14.82 -16.15
N GLY A 170 8.70 -14.96 -16.01
CA GLY A 170 7.70 -14.33 -16.88
C GLY A 170 7.11 -13.05 -16.29
N ALA A 171 7.57 -12.58 -15.14
CA ALA A 171 7.04 -11.38 -14.51
C ALA A 171 7.37 -10.13 -15.34
N ASP A 172 6.34 -9.32 -15.61
CA ASP A 172 6.45 -7.98 -16.19
C ASP A 172 6.60 -6.94 -15.07
N ASP A 173 7.65 -7.08 -14.28
CA ASP A 173 7.91 -6.19 -13.14
C ASP A 173 8.44 -4.83 -13.63
N PRO A 174 8.04 -3.71 -13.00
CA PRO A 174 8.64 -2.42 -13.32
C PRO A 174 10.14 -2.42 -13.01
N ASP A 175 10.84 -1.58 -13.74
CA ASP A 175 12.29 -1.37 -13.70
C ASP A 175 12.70 -0.19 -12.83
N TRP A 176 11.74 0.71 -12.61
CA TRP A 176 11.92 1.99 -11.95
C TRP A 176 10.69 2.29 -11.11
N ALA A 177 10.92 2.93 -9.95
CA ALA A 177 9.86 3.45 -9.10
C ALA A 177 10.32 4.76 -8.47
N LEU A 178 9.41 5.72 -8.37
CA LEU A 178 9.61 7.03 -7.75
C LEU A 178 8.47 7.31 -6.77
N PRO A 179 8.73 7.20 -5.45
CA PRO A 179 7.78 7.63 -4.43
C PRO A 179 7.49 9.12 -4.55
N LEU A 180 6.21 9.50 -4.56
CA LEU A 180 5.78 10.90 -4.74
C LEU A 180 5.43 11.56 -3.40
N PHE A 181 4.49 10.98 -2.66
CA PHE A 181 4.06 11.44 -1.34
C PHE A 181 3.40 10.30 -0.55
N CYS A 182 3.32 10.44 0.77
CA CYS A 182 2.57 9.55 1.64
C CYS A 182 2.05 10.34 2.85
N GLU A 183 0.77 10.69 2.82
CA GLU A 183 0.13 11.59 3.78
C GLU A 183 -1.00 10.87 4.53
N ASP A 184 -0.95 10.93 5.86
CA ASP A 184 -1.97 10.34 6.74
C ASP A 184 -3.10 11.30 7.10
N ALA A 185 -3.00 12.59 6.72
CA ALA A 185 -4.03 13.57 7.04
C ALA A 185 -4.03 14.74 6.05
N ILE A 186 -4.49 14.50 4.81
CA ILE A 186 -4.77 15.59 3.87
C ILE A 186 -6.11 16.22 4.26
N THR A 187 -6.07 17.46 4.74
CA THR A 187 -7.25 18.20 5.20
C THR A 187 -7.67 19.29 4.22
N ARG A 188 -8.83 19.89 4.46
CA ARG A 188 -9.28 21.07 3.70
C ARG A 188 -8.28 22.23 3.77
N VAL A 189 -7.67 22.46 4.94
CA VAL A 189 -6.67 23.53 5.12
C VAL A 189 -5.48 23.32 4.19
N ALA A 190 -5.01 22.08 4.03
CA ALA A 190 -3.90 21.76 3.13
C ALA A 190 -4.29 22.00 1.65
N MET A 191 -5.50 21.61 1.24
CA MET A 191 -5.96 21.75 -0.15
C MET A 191 -6.38 23.18 -0.52
N ASP A 192 -6.73 24.02 0.45
CA ASP A 192 -6.97 25.45 0.24
C ASP A 192 -5.64 26.23 0.10
N ALA A 193 -4.56 25.72 0.69
CA ALA A 193 -3.21 26.29 0.53
C ALA A 193 -2.59 26.00 -0.84
N GLY A 194 -3.04 24.93 -1.52
CA GLY A 194 -2.58 24.59 -2.86
C GLY A 194 -2.70 23.09 -3.18
N THR A 195 -1.74 22.60 -3.93
CA THR A 195 -1.63 21.20 -4.35
C THR A 195 -0.46 20.51 -3.64
N ILE A 196 -0.48 19.19 -3.61
CA ILE A 196 0.72 18.41 -3.30
C ILE A 196 1.55 18.36 -4.58
N ASP A 197 2.59 19.19 -4.62
CA ASP A 197 3.48 19.32 -5.78
C ASP A 197 4.62 18.30 -5.72
N CYS A 198 4.76 17.52 -6.78
CA CYS A 198 5.75 16.48 -6.93
C CYS A 198 6.53 16.73 -8.22
N PRO A 199 7.66 17.45 -8.19
CA PRO A 199 8.54 17.53 -9.35
C PRO A 199 9.11 16.13 -9.63
N VAL A 200 9.00 15.67 -10.88
CA VAL A 200 9.46 14.34 -11.29
C VAL A 200 10.41 14.43 -12.47
N GLU A 201 11.36 13.49 -12.52
CA GLU A 201 12.28 13.30 -13.64
C GLU A 201 12.09 11.87 -14.15
N ILE A 202 11.54 11.72 -15.35
CA ILE A 202 11.32 10.42 -15.98
C ILE A 202 12.61 10.00 -16.73
N PRO A 203 13.21 8.85 -16.41
CA PRO A 203 14.44 8.41 -17.08
C PRO A 203 14.30 8.26 -18.60
N GLN A 204 15.37 8.56 -19.33
CA GLN A 204 15.41 8.52 -20.81
C GLN A 204 15.08 7.15 -21.42
N ASP A 205 15.32 6.08 -20.68
CA ASP A 205 15.08 4.70 -21.08
C ASP A 205 13.72 4.15 -20.64
N VAL A 206 12.92 4.90 -19.86
CA VAL A 206 11.58 4.48 -19.41
C VAL A 206 10.53 4.79 -20.47
N GLY A 207 9.79 3.77 -20.90
CA GLY A 207 8.83 3.85 -22.00
C GLY A 207 7.37 3.78 -21.60
N ARG A 208 7.08 3.15 -20.47
CA ARG A 208 5.76 3.03 -19.85
C ARG A 208 5.86 3.55 -18.43
N VAL A 209 4.91 4.39 -18.02
CA VAL A 209 4.81 4.96 -16.68
C VAL A 209 3.39 4.79 -16.17
N GLU A 210 3.24 4.18 -14.99
CA GLU A 210 1.97 4.08 -14.29
C GLU A 210 2.03 4.83 -12.97
N LEU A 211 0.93 5.47 -12.61
CA LEU A 211 0.67 5.98 -11.27
C LEU A 211 -0.04 4.89 -10.46
N LEU A 212 0.50 4.57 -9.29
CA LEU A 212 -0.24 3.90 -8.23
C LEU A 212 -0.67 4.92 -7.19
N LEU A 213 -1.97 5.01 -6.93
CA LEU A 213 -2.55 5.91 -5.94
C LEU A 213 -3.38 5.11 -4.93
N PHE A 214 -2.93 5.07 -3.68
CA PHE A 214 -3.73 4.60 -2.55
C PHE A 214 -4.47 5.79 -1.95
N THR A 215 -5.76 5.64 -1.68
CA THR A 215 -6.52 6.71 -1.05
C THR A 215 -7.74 6.20 -0.28
N SER A 216 -7.98 6.75 0.90
CA SER A 216 -9.21 6.52 1.67
C SER A 216 -9.64 7.81 2.39
N GLY A 217 -10.94 8.11 2.32
CA GLY A 217 -11.54 9.29 2.94
C GLY A 217 -12.09 9.00 4.33
N HIS A 218 -11.93 9.93 5.27
CA HIS A 218 -12.22 9.77 6.70
C HIS A 218 -12.82 11.04 7.28
N CYS A 219 -13.40 10.93 8.48
CA CYS A 219 -13.82 12.08 9.27
C CYS A 219 -13.50 11.86 10.75
N THR A 220 -13.31 12.94 11.50
CA THR A 220 -12.91 12.84 12.92
C THR A 220 -14.03 12.41 13.86
N ASP A 221 -15.28 12.45 13.42
CA ASP A 221 -16.46 12.19 14.25
C ASP A 221 -17.31 10.99 13.82
N GLY A 222 -16.93 10.30 12.74
CA GLY A 222 -17.67 9.17 12.19
C GLY A 222 -19.09 9.54 11.72
N ARG A 223 -19.35 10.82 11.41
CA ARG A 223 -20.67 11.32 11.00
C ARG A 223 -20.61 12.02 9.64
N GLY A 224 -21.12 11.35 8.62
CA GLY A 224 -21.21 11.89 7.25
C GLY A 224 -19.85 12.28 6.68
N ALA A 225 -19.84 13.20 5.72
CA ALA A 225 -18.62 13.80 5.17
C ALA A 225 -17.70 12.79 4.45
N ASP A 226 -16.41 13.07 4.43
CA ASP A 226 -15.42 12.43 3.56
C ASP A 226 -15.27 10.91 3.78
N GLU A 227 -15.77 10.34 4.87
CA GLU A 227 -15.91 8.88 5.03
C GLU A 227 -17.08 8.30 4.22
N PHE A 228 -18.23 8.99 4.21
CA PHE A 228 -19.50 8.55 3.63
C PHE A 228 -19.95 9.38 2.41
N GLU A 229 -19.08 10.26 1.91
CA GLU A 229 -19.26 11.11 0.74
C GLU A 229 -17.92 11.20 0.00
N THR A 230 -17.86 10.67 -1.22
CA THR A 230 -16.63 10.76 -2.02
C THR A 230 -16.31 12.19 -2.43
N ARG A 231 -15.01 12.49 -2.54
CA ARG A 231 -14.47 13.73 -3.09
C ARG A 231 -13.82 13.48 -4.46
N ASP A 232 -13.63 14.54 -5.23
CA ASP A 232 -12.96 14.48 -6.53
C ASP A 232 -11.44 14.58 -6.30
N HIS A 233 -10.69 13.56 -6.74
CA HIS A 233 -9.23 13.54 -6.72
C HIS A 233 -8.74 13.89 -8.11
N VAL A 234 -7.81 14.83 -8.20
CA VAL A 234 -7.33 15.38 -9.46
C VAL A 234 -5.81 15.27 -9.48
N VAL A 235 -5.28 14.67 -10.54
CA VAL A 235 -3.85 14.68 -10.85
C VAL A 235 -3.64 15.53 -12.10
N THR A 236 -2.72 16.46 -12.02
CA THR A 236 -2.27 17.27 -13.15
C THR A 236 -0.81 17.02 -13.45
N VAL A 237 -0.44 17.05 -14.73
CA VAL A 237 0.96 17.04 -15.19
C VAL A 237 1.15 18.26 -16.09
N ASP A 238 2.16 19.07 -15.77
CA ASP A 238 2.49 20.33 -16.47
C ASP A 238 1.26 21.26 -16.63
N GLY A 239 0.45 21.32 -15.58
CA GLY A 239 -0.77 22.13 -15.53
C GLY A 239 -1.99 21.55 -16.26
N ARG A 240 -1.87 20.37 -16.89
CA ARG A 240 -2.99 19.68 -17.56
C ARG A 240 -3.54 18.57 -16.68
N GLU A 241 -4.86 18.51 -16.50
CA GLU A 241 -5.52 17.37 -15.85
C GLU A 241 -5.31 16.09 -16.66
N VAL A 242 -4.79 15.06 -15.99
CA VAL A 242 -4.53 13.73 -16.59
C VAL A 242 -5.37 12.63 -15.97
N LEU A 243 -5.86 12.84 -14.75
CA LEU A 243 -6.71 11.90 -14.03
C LEU A 243 -7.67 12.67 -13.12
N ARG A 244 -8.94 12.26 -13.14
CA ARG A 244 -9.96 12.66 -12.17
C ARG A 244 -10.73 11.43 -11.72
N LEU A 245 -10.79 11.17 -10.43
CA LEU A 245 -11.51 10.03 -9.87
C LEU A 245 -12.28 10.36 -8.60
N ARG A 246 -13.22 9.47 -8.26
CA ARG A 246 -13.98 9.49 -7.01
C ARG A 246 -13.89 8.12 -6.34
N PRO A 247 -13.01 7.94 -5.33
CA PRO A 247 -12.89 6.69 -4.61
C PRO A 247 -14.19 6.37 -3.88
N TRP A 248 -14.85 5.27 -4.25
CA TRP A 248 -16.09 4.84 -3.62
C TRP A 248 -16.22 3.33 -3.62
N ARG A 249 -16.77 2.78 -2.54
CA ARG A 249 -17.12 1.37 -2.41
C ARG A 249 -18.52 1.23 -1.86
N ASP A 250 -19.33 0.42 -2.50
CA ASP A 250 -20.71 0.11 -2.12
C ASP A 250 -20.92 -1.36 -1.75
N ASP A 251 -19.83 -2.13 -1.64
CA ASP A 251 -19.86 -3.57 -1.38
C ASP A 251 -19.53 -3.95 0.07
N CYS A 252 -19.54 -2.99 1.00
CA CYS A 252 -19.08 -3.19 2.37
C CYS A 252 -19.89 -4.22 3.18
N GLY A 253 -21.14 -4.47 2.82
CA GLY A 253 -21.95 -5.52 3.45
C GLY A 253 -21.36 -6.93 3.32
N ARG A 254 -20.47 -7.17 2.34
CA ARG A 254 -19.75 -8.45 2.19
C ARG A 254 -18.86 -8.78 3.39
N PHE A 255 -18.43 -7.78 4.15
CA PHE A 255 -17.52 -7.93 5.28
C PHE A 255 -18.24 -8.04 6.63
N ARG A 256 -19.58 -8.11 6.68
CA ARG A 256 -20.32 -8.13 7.96
C ARG A 256 -19.84 -9.22 8.92
N ALA A 257 -19.63 -10.43 8.42
CA ALA A 257 -19.31 -11.58 9.25
C ALA A 257 -18.03 -11.42 10.07
N ILE A 258 -17.10 -10.57 9.62
CA ILE A 258 -15.84 -10.29 10.31
C ILE A 258 -15.88 -9.03 11.18
N ASN A 259 -17.03 -8.37 11.31
CA ASN A 259 -17.20 -7.11 12.07
C ASN A 259 -18.09 -7.30 13.34
N PRO A 260 -17.68 -8.12 14.32
CA PRO A 260 -18.54 -8.54 15.44
C PRO A 260 -18.89 -7.43 16.43
N TYR A 261 -18.07 -6.38 16.56
CA TYR A 261 -18.31 -5.25 17.47
C TYR A 261 -18.93 -4.03 16.78
N CYS A 262 -19.30 -4.17 15.50
CA CYS A 262 -19.92 -3.09 14.75
C CYS A 262 -21.23 -2.65 15.41
N ARG A 263 -21.45 -1.33 15.50
CA ARG A 263 -22.72 -0.81 15.99
C ARG A 263 -23.85 -1.11 15.01
N ARG A 264 -25.01 -1.54 15.55
CA ARG A 264 -26.28 -1.65 14.85
C ARG A 264 -27.21 -0.51 15.24
N TRP A 265 -27.87 0.09 14.25
CA TRP A 265 -28.84 1.15 14.45
C TRP A 265 -30.25 0.59 14.64
N SER A 266 -31.18 1.41 15.13
CA SER A 266 -32.56 1.00 15.42
C SER A 266 -33.36 0.62 14.18
N ASP A 267 -32.95 1.10 13.01
CA ASP A 267 -33.52 0.72 11.71
C ASP A 267 -33.01 -0.64 11.20
N GLY A 268 -32.10 -1.27 11.94
CA GLY A 268 -31.55 -2.58 11.63
C GLY A 268 -30.25 -2.56 10.82
N SER A 269 -29.83 -1.40 10.32
CA SER A 269 -28.57 -1.23 9.58
C SER A 269 -27.34 -1.32 10.50
N TRP A 270 -26.20 -1.70 9.94
CA TRP A 270 -24.93 -1.78 10.65
C TRP A 270 -23.94 -0.77 10.08
N SER A 271 -23.12 -0.13 10.93
CA SER A 271 -22.10 0.82 10.46
C SER A 271 -21.19 0.24 9.38
N SER A 272 -20.78 -1.03 9.50
CA SER A 272 -19.92 -1.69 8.52
C SER A 272 -20.59 -2.01 7.18
N ASP A 273 -21.92 -1.83 7.03
CA ASP A 273 -22.60 -2.00 5.74
C ASP A 273 -22.46 -0.78 4.85
N TYR A 274 -22.21 0.39 5.45
CA TYR A 274 -22.26 1.64 4.75
C TYR A 274 -21.18 1.71 3.69
N SER A 275 -21.61 2.12 2.49
CA SER A 275 -20.74 2.54 1.41
C SER A 275 -19.83 3.68 1.86
N ARG A 276 -18.59 3.66 1.42
CA ARG A 276 -17.53 4.54 1.94
C ARG A 276 -16.57 4.97 0.85
N SER A 277 -15.82 6.02 1.16
CA SER A 277 -14.84 6.67 0.28
C SER A 277 -13.57 5.84 0.04
N GLY A 278 -13.71 4.74 -0.71
CA GLY A 278 -12.60 3.91 -1.19
C GLY A 278 -12.23 2.72 -0.30
N TRP A 279 -12.97 2.47 0.79
CA TRP A 279 -12.63 1.40 1.75
C TRP A 279 -13.86 0.78 2.41
N CYS A 280 -13.69 -0.38 3.05
CA CYS A 280 -14.71 -1.02 3.89
C CYS A 280 -14.04 -1.55 5.18
N PRO A 281 -14.72 -1.50 6.34
CA PRO A 281 -14.22 -2.09 7.57
C PRO A 281 -13.89 -3.58 7.41
N GLY A 282 -12.63 -3.93 7.64
CA GLY A 282 -12.15 -5.31 7.52
C GLY A 282 -11.61 -5.70 6.14
N ASP A 283 -11.39 -4.75 5.24
CA ASP A 283 -10.81 -5.00 3.91
C ASP A 283 -9.55 -4.15 3.64
N GLN A 284 -8.77 -4.60 2.66
CA GLN A 284 -7.67 -3.80 2.10
C GLN A 284 -8.19 -2.70 1.17
N VAL A 285 -7.39 -1.63 1.03
CA VAL A 285 -7.59 -0.58 0.04
C VAL A 285 -6.58 -0.81 -1.09
N ALA A 286 -7.06 -1.32 -2.21
CA ALA A 286 -6.23 -1.52 -3.39
C ALA A 286 -5.86 -0.17 -4.03
N PRO A 287 -4.67 -0.04 -4.63
CA PRO A 287 -4.30 1.18 -5.34
C PRO A 287 -5.08 1.30 -6.65
N LEU A 288 -5.47 2.52 -7.00
CA LEU A 288 -5.77 2.84 -8.38
C LEU A 288 -4.47 2.73 -9.18
N ARG A 289 -4.56 2.14 -10.38
CA ARG A 289 -3.48 2.11 -11.37
C ARG A 289 -3.90 2.90 -12.61
N GLU A 290 -3.14 3.92 -12.97
CA GLU A 290 -3.41 4.76 -14.15
C GLU A 290 -2.18 4.81 -15.05
N ASP A 291 -2.35 4.59 -16.35
CA ASP A 291 -1.28 4.73 -17.33
C ASP A 291 -1.08 6.22 -17.68
N LEU A 292 0.07 6.76 -17.28
CA LEU A 292 0.44 8.15 -17.52
C LEU A 292 1.52 8.29 -18.61
N SER A 293 1.82 7.23 -19.35
CA SER A 293 2.92 7.21 -20.35
C SER A 293 2.83 8.34 -21.37
N ALA A 294 1.62 8.72 -21.78
CA ALA A 294 1.41 9.82 -22.72
C ALA A 294 1.58 11.21 -22.09
N ALA A 295 1.37 11.34 -20.78
CA ALA A 295 1.51 12.59 -20.04
C ALA A 295 2.93 12.78 -19.47
N LEU A 296 3.66 11.69 -19.24
CA LEU A 296 4.98 11.65 -18.64
C LEU A 296 6.00 10.99 -19.60
N PRO A 297 6.31 11.63 -20.76
CA PRO A 297 7.45 11.21 -21.57
C PRO A 297 8.77 11.38 -20.78
N PRO A 298 9.90 10.87 -21.29
CA PRO A 298 11.18 11.08 -20.62
C PRO A 298 11.57 12.56 -20.46
N GLY A 299 12.06 12.93 -19.28
CA GLY A 299 12.45 14.29 -18.90
C GLY A 299 11.75 14.82 -17.65
N PRO A 300 11.94 16.13 -17.35
CA PRO A 300 11.35 16.77 -16.17
C PRO A 300 9.88 17.13 -16.37
N HIS A 301 9.06 16.91 -15.34
CA HIS A 301 7.64 17.27 -15.31
C HIS A 301 7.20 17.80 -13.95
N ALA A 302 6.16 18.62 -13.95
CA ALA A 302 5.48 19.08 -12.74
C ALA A 302 4.19 18.27 -12.53
N LEU A 303 4.26 17.22 -11.72
CA LEU A 303 3.08 16.48 -11.28
C LEU A 303 2.52 17.15 -10.03
N ALA A 304 1.19 17.32 -9.97
CA ALA A 304 0.52 17.83 -8.78
C ALA A 304 -0.75 17.03 -8.48
N TYR A 305 -1.05 16.86 -7.20
CA TYR A 305 -2.22 16.14 -6.71
C TYR A 305 -3.10 17.04 -5.83
N ARG A 306 -4.41 16.94 -6.01
CA ARG A 306 -5.42 17.70 -5.27
C ARG A 306 -6.64 16.86 -4.95
N ILE A 307 -7.27 17.16 -3.82
CA ILE A 307 -8.59 16.63 -3.46
C ILE A 307 -9.54 17.81 -3.32
N GLU A 308 -10.60 17.81 -4.11
CA GLU A 308 -11.57 18.90 -4.19
C GLU A 308 -12.74 18.64 -3.23
N GLY A 309 -13.09 19.66 -2.43
CA GLY A 309 -14.31 19.64 -1.63
C GLY A 309 -14.22 18.90 -0.29
N ILE A 310 -13.01 18.73 0.27
CA ILE A 310 -12.86 18.16 1.63
C ILE A 310 -13.72 18.95 2.64
N ARG A 311 -14.45 18.26 3.53
CA ARG A 311 -15.23 18.90 4.61
C ARG A 311 -14.33 19.78 5.48
N PRO A 312 -14.61 21.09 5.61
CA PRO A 312 -13.89 21.96 6.55
C PRO A 312 -14.23 21.59 8.00
N ALA A 313 -13.42 22.09 8.94
CA ALA A 313 -13.73 21.99 10.37
C ALA A 313 -15.06 22.70 10.69
N ASP A 314 -15.93 22.02 11.42
CA ASP A 314 -17.15 22.60 11.99
C ASP A 314 -16.88 23.32 13.33
N ALA A 315 -17.96 23.79 13.96
CA ALA A 315 -17.87 24.54 15.23
C ALA A 315 -17.31 23.70 16.40
N ASP A 316 -17.44 22.37 16.33
CA ASP A 316 -16.91 21.44 17.33
C ASP A 316 -15.47 20.99 16.99
N GLY A 317 -14.91 21.52 15.88
CA GLY A 317 -13.58 21.17 15.40
C GLY A 317 -13.52 19.87 14.60
N ASN A 318 -14.65 19.29 14.18
CA ASN A 318 -14.67 18.07 13.39
C ASN A 318 -14.55 18.34 11.90
N TYR A 319 -13.73 17.58 11.21
CA TYR A 319 -13.41 17.78 9.79
C TYR A 319 -13.29 16.46 9.02
N GLY A 320 -13.33 16.57 7.70
CA GLY A 320 -12.96 15.49 6.78
C GLY A 320 -11.46 15.52 6.48
N TYR A 321 -10.89 14.33 6.29
CA TYR A 321 -9.49 14.19 5.87
C TYR A 321 -9.29 12.95 5.02
N TRP A 322 -8.21 12.91 4.26
CA TRP A 322 -7.87 11.79 3.39
C TRP A 322 -6.48 11.25 3.71
N ARG A 323 -6.37 9.91 3.75
CA ARG A 323 -5.10 9.20 3.81
C ARG A 323 -4.73 8.79 2.40
N SER A 324 -3.72 9.44 1.80
CA SER A 324 -3.33 9.16 0.41
C SER A 324 -1.83 9.02 0.24
N SER A 325 -1.41 8.10 -0.61
CA SER A 325 0.00 7.95 -1.00
C SER A 325 0.10 7.60 -2.48
N ALA A 326 1.15 8.07 -3.13
CA ALA A 326 1.37 7.85 -4.55
C ALA A 326 2.81 7.47 -4.89
N VAL A 327 2.95 6.62 -5.90
CA VAL A 327 4.24 6.23 -6.48
C VAL A 327 4.09 6.12 -7.99
N LEU A 328 5.07 6.63 -8.74
CA LEU A 328 5.20 6.29 -10.16
C LEU A 328 6.03 5.02 -10.28
N ILE A 329 5.61 4.12 -11.16
CA ILE A 329 6.37 2.94 -11.55
C ILE A 329 6.57 2.97 -13.07
N GLY A 330 7.68 2.40 -13.56
CA GLY A 330 7.97 2.44 -14.99
C GLY A 330 8.77 1.26 -15.49
N TRP A 331 8.60 0.98 -16.79
CA TRP A 331 9.26 -0.11 -17.52
C TRP A 331 10.17 0.48 -18.58
N ARG A 332 11.37 -0.08 -18.71
CA ARG A 332 12.33 0.34 -19.73
C ARG A 332 11.91 -0.16 -21.12
N ARG A 333 12.34 0.56 -22.15
CA ARG A 333 12.15 0.19 -23.57
C ARG A 333 13.17 -0.81 -24.07
#